data_AF-A0A1Q7YBM5-F1
#
_entry.id   AF-A0A1Q7YBM5-F1
#
_cell.length_a   1.000
_cell.length_b   1.000
_cell.length_c   1.000
_cell.angle_alpha   90.00
_cell.angle_beta   90.00
_cell.angle_gamma   90.00
#
_symmetry.space_group_name_H-M   'P 1'
#
loop_
_entity.id
_entity.type
_entity.pdbx_description
1 polymer ?
#
loop_
_entity_poly.entity_id
_entity_poly.type
_entity_poly.pdbx_seq_one_letter_code
_entity_poly.pdbx_strand_id
1 'polypeptide(L)'
;MSAQLEQLKFRLFEDELLNPLRGHELSELESFVASLLLNASSQKPIGIKEIKRAVHKHLEQRISERRVKAIIRKLRKVHFFPILSHTAEPTGYWWSESSEQMKAFAERFQEQPLDQLHTLSKMVKHNYPELAGQLKFEDILD
;
A
#
# COMPACT_ATOMS: atom_id res chain seq x y z
N MET A 1 -4.41 1.93 22.03
CA MET A 1 -4.11 0.97 20.95
C MET A 1 -3.07 1.55 19.96
N SER A 2 -2.09 2.33 20.44
CA SER A 2 -1.62 3.51 19.67
C SER A 2 -0.10 3.77 19.70
N ALA A 3 0.77 2.76 19.78
CA ALA A 3 2.23 2.99 19.69
C ALA A 3 2.95 1.87 18.93
N GLN A 4 2.63 0.62 19.25
CA GLN A 4 3.20 -0.55 18.57
C GLN A 4 2.82 -0.64 17.09
N LEU A 5 1.58 -0.23 16.74
CA LEU A 5 1.07 -0.19 15.38
C LEU A 5 1.79 0.86 14.52
N GLU A 6 2.00 2.05 15.07
CA GLU A 6 2.76 3.13 14.42
C GLU A 6 4.21 2.69 14.22
N GLN A 7 4.83 2.10 15.25
CA GLN A 7 6.20 1.57 15.16
C GLN A 7 6.35 0.51 14.05
N LEU A 8 5.34 -0.33 13.81
CA LEU A 8 5.38 -1.31 12.72
C LEU A 8 5.29 -0.65 11.34
N LYS A 9 4.36 0.29 11.15
CA LYS A 9 4.21 1.03 9.88
C LYS A 9 5.48 1.80 9.52
N PHE A 10 6.04 2.53 10.48
CA PHE A 10 7.28 3.29 10.30
C PHE A 10 8.47 2.37 10.05
N ARG A 11 8.60 1.26 10.77
CA ARG A 11 9.69 0.30 10.54
C ARG A 11 9.65 -0.29 9.12
N LEU A 12 8.49 -0.73 8.64
CA LEU A 12 8.36 -1.27 7.28
C LEU A 12 8.68 -0.21 6.21
N PHE A 13 8.35 1.05 6.46
CA PHE A 13 8.72 2.16 5.57
C PHE A 13 10.22 2.45 5.59
N GLU A 14 10.82 2.54 6.77
CA GLU A 14 12.25 2.79 6.96
C GLU A 14 13.09 1.65 6.38
N ASP A 15 12.68 0.40 6.60
CA ASP A 15 13.36 -0.78 6.06
C ASP A 15 13.41 -0.75 4.52
N GLU A 16 12.32 -0.34 3.85
CA GLU A 16 12.33 -0.16 2.39
C GLU A 16 13.14 1.08 1.94
N LEU A 17 13.11 2.18 2.70
CA LEU A 17 13.93 3.35 2.38
C LEU A 17 15.43 3.04 2.48
N LEU A 18 15.82 2.22 3.44
CA LEU A 18 17.20 1.81 3.68
C LEU A 18 17.64 0.65 2.77
N ASN A 19 16.72 -0.25 2.43
CA ASN A 19 16.97 -1.43 1.62
C ASN A 19 15.90 -1.59 0.53
N PRO A 20 15.89 -0.72 -0.49
CA PRO A 20 14.85 -0.72 -1.51
C PRO A 20 14.77 -2.07 -2.20
N LEU A 21 13.58 -2.67 -2.16
CA LEU A 21 13.31 -3.92 -2.84
C LEU A 21 13.67 -3.77 -4.33
N ARG A 22 14.44 -4.74 -4.82
CA ARG A 22 14.88 -4.83 -6.23
C ARG A 22 15.76 -3.67 -6.70
N GLY A 23 16.35 -2.88 -5.79
CA GLY A 23 17.26 -1.78 -6.13
C GLY A 23 16.58 -0.58 -6.79
N HIS A 24 15.25 -0.46 -6.65
CA HIS A 24 14.52 0.70 -7.12
C HIS A 24 14.35 1.69 -5.98
N GLU A 25 15.09 2.80 -6.01
CA GLU A 25 14.87 3.89 -5.08
C GLU A 25 13.51 4.57 -5.32
N LEU A 26 12.86 5.00 -4.24
CA LEU A 26 11.67 5.82 -4.32
C LEU A 26 12.05 7.21 -4.83
N SER A 27 11.37 7.69 -5.87
CA SER A 27 11.50 9.10 -6.24
C SER A 27 10.94 10.00 -5.12
N GLU A 28 11.33 11.27 -5.08
CA GLU A 28 10.80 12.24 -4.09
C GLU A 28 9.26 12.23 -4.01
N LEU A 29 8.59 12.27 -5.16
CA LEU A 29 7.13 12.19 -5.24
C LEU A 29 6.55 10.86 -4.71
N GLU A 30 7.21 9.74 -4.97
CA GLU A 30 6.78 8.41 -4.51
C GLU A 30 6.94 8.29 -2.99
N SER A 31 8.06 8.78 -2.45
CA SER A 31 8.34 8.86 -1.02
C SER A 31 7.31 9.75 -0.32
N PHE A 32 7.01 10.92 -0.88
CA PHE A 32 6.01 11.82 -0.32
C PHE A 32 4.59 11.21 -0.34
N VAL A 33 4.19 10.55 -1.43
CA VAL A 33 2.89 9.87 -1.48
C VAL A 33 2.83 8.71 -0.48
N ALA A 34 3.91 7.93 -0.35
CA ALA A 34 3.98 6.86 0.64
C ALA A 34 3.88 7.39 2.09
N SER A 35 4.54 8.52 2.39
CA SER A 35 4.48 9.12 3.73
C SER A 35 3.10 9.67 4.09
N LEU A 36 2.34 10.17 3.12
CA LEU A 36 0.93 10.53 3.34
C LEU A 36 0.09 9.31 3.75
N LEU A 37 0.38 8.14 3.18
CA LEU A 37 -0.38 6.91 3.46
C LEU A 37 -0.08 6.30 4.82
N LEU A 38 1.09 6.56 5.41
CA LEU A 38 1.43 6.14 6.78
C LEU A 38 0.41 6.66 7.81
N ASN A 39 -0.02 7.91 7.60
CA ASN A 39 -0.97 8.60 8.49
C ASN A 39 -2.44 8.25 8.21
N ALA A 40 -2.71 7.47 7.16
CA ALA A 40 -4.05 7.03 6.82
C ALA A 40 -4.42 5.69 7.51
N SER A 41 -5.71 5.44 7.66
CA SER A 41 -6.27 4.21 8.23
C SER A 41 -7.51 3.77 7.46
N SER A 42 -8.05 2.58 7.74
CA SER A 42 -9.30 2.16 7.08
C SER A 42 -10.51 3.03 7.46
N GLN A 43 -10.48 3.69 8.62
CA GLN A 43 -11.55 4.59 9.06
C GLN A 43 -11.39 6.00 8.47
N LYS A 44 -10.15 6.39 8.14
CA LYS A 44 -9.81 7.67 7.55
C LYS A 44 -8.81 7.47 6.40
N PRO A 45 -9.25 6.86 5.29
CA PRO A 45 -8.40 6.65 4.13
C PRO A 45 -8.13 8.00 3.45
N ILE A 46 -7.02 8.10 2.73
CA ILE A 46 -6.69 9.30 1.95
C ILE A 46 -7.20 9.15 0.51
N GLY A 47 -7.97 10.12 0.06
CA GLY A 47 -8.51 10.14 -1.30
C GLY A 47 -7.52 10.70 -2.33
N ILE A 48 -7.73 10.39 -3.62
CA ILE A 48 -6.88 10.92 -4.71
C ILE A 48 -6.87 12.46 -4.72
N LYS A 49 -8.01 13.09 -4.45
CA LYS A 49 -8.13 14.56 -4.39
C LYS A 49 -7.26 15.16 -3.28
N GLU A 50 -7.20 14.49 -2.13
CA GLU A 50 -6.41 14.91 -0.98
C GLU A 50 -4.92 14.74 -1.25
N ILE A 51 -4.50 13.59 -1.82
CA ILE A 51 -3.11 13.37 -2.27
C ILE A 51 -2.69 14.48 -3.23
N LYS A 52 -3.51 14.79 -4.25
CA LYS A 52 -3.21 15.87 -5.22
C LYS A 52 -3.05 17.23 -4.55
N ARG A 53 -3.92 17.56 -3.60
CA ARG A 53 -3.87 18.83 -2.85
C ARG A 53 -2.60 18.89 -2.00
N ALA A 54 -2.24 17.80 -1.31
CA ALA A 54 -1.03 17.74 -0.50
C ALA A 54 0.24 17.87 -1.36
N VAL A 55 0.32 17.16 -2.49
CA VAL A 55 1.45 17.25 -3.43
C VAL A 55 1.60 18.68 -3.96
N HIS A 56 0.49 19.31 -4.37
CA HIS A 56 0.56 20.69 -4.85
C HIS A 56 1.00 21.68 -3.77
N LYS A 57 0.54 21.48 -2.52
CA LYS A 57 0.88 22.35 -1.40
C LYS A 57 2.33 22.22 -0.95
N HIS A 58 2.88 21.00 -0.93
CA HIS A 58 4.17 20.73 -0.30
C HIS A 58 5.34 20.58 -1.28
N LEU A 59 5.06 20.12 -2.51
CA LEU A 59 6.08 19.95 -3.54
C LEU A 59 5.95 20.99 -4.66
N GLU A 60 4.97 21.90 -4.57
CA GLU A 60 4.64 22.88 -5.63
C GLU A 60 4.33 22.24 -7.00
N GLN A 61 4.05 20.93 -7.02
CA GLN A 61 3.84 20.15 -8.23
C GLN A 61 2.35 19.86 -8.48
N ARG A 62 1.92 19.95 -9.74
CA ARG A 62 0.59 19.49 -10.15
C ARG A 62 0.67 18.08 -10.71
N ILE A 63 -0.13 17.18 -10.18
CA ILE A 63 -0.20 15.79 -10.65
C ILE A 63 -1.62 15.40 -11.06
N SER A 64 -1.73 14.55 -12.08
CA SER A 64 -3.02 14.02 -12.53
C SER A 64 -3.48 12.84 -11.68
N GLU A 65 -4.78 12.53 -11.70
CA GLU A 65 -5.32 11.35 -11.01
C GLU A 65 -4.73 10.05 -11.54
N ARG A 66 -4.49 9.98 -12.86
CA ARG A 66 -3.80 8.86 -13.50
C ARG A 66 -2.39 8.68 -12.93
N ARG A 67 -1.67 9.78 -12.67
CA ARG A 67 -0.33 9.74 -12.08
C ARG A 67 -0.37 9.25 -10.63
N VAL A 68 -1.33 9.69 -9.82
CA VAL A 68 -1.53 9.18 -8.46
C VAL A 68 -1.76 7.67 -8.48
N LYS A 69 -2.71 7.18 -9.31
CA LYS A 69 -2.98 5.74 -9.43
C LYS A 69 -1.75 4.95 -9.88
N ALA A 70 -0.95 5.50 -10.79
CA ALA A 70 0.29 4.88 -11.23
C ALA A 70 1.33 4.76 -10.10
N ILE A 71 1.47 5.81 -9.28
CA ILE A 71 2.35 5.80 -8.10
C ILE A 71 1.90 4.72 -7.12
N ILE A 72 0.63 4.71 -6.72
CA ILE A 72 0.10 3.69 -5.80
C ILE A 72 0.33 2.26 -6.35
N ARG A 73 0.10 2.05 -7.65
CA ARG A 73 0.36 0.76 -8.29
C ARG A 73 1.86 0.38 -8.24
N LYS A 74 2.76 1.34 -8.46
CA LYS A 74 4.21 1.11 -8.37
C LYS A 74 4.64 0.79 -6.93
N LEU A 75 4.15 1.53 -5.94
CA LEU A 75 4.39 1.28 -4.52
C LEU A 75 3.99 -0.16 -4.13
N ARG A 76 2.84 -0.65 -4.60
CA ARG A 76 2.42 -2.05 -4.38
C ARG A 76 3.24 -3.07 -5.18
N LYS A 77 3.51 -2.82 -6.46
CA LYS A 77 4.06 -3.84 -7.39
C LYS A 77 5.59 -3.95 -7.33
N VAL A 78 6.27 -2.85 -7.05
CA VAL A 78 7.75 -2.76 -7.05
C VAL A 78 8.28 -2.87 -5.62
N HIS A 79 7.71 -2.10 -4.71
CA HIS A 79 8.17 -1.97 -3.31
C HIS A 79 7.36 -2.84 -2.33
N PHE A 80 6.38 -3.61 -2.83
CA PHE A 80 5.50 -4.46 -2.02
C PHE A 80 4.88 -3.79 -0.79
N PHE A 81 4.69 -2.46 -0.82
CA PHE A 81 4.06 -1.77 0.29
C PHE A 81 2.65 -2.30 0.50
N PRO A 82 2.25 -2.63 1.74
CA PRO A 82 0.95 -3.21 2.04
C PRO A 82 -0.13 -2.12 2.06
N ILE A 83 -0.22 -1.36 0.96
CA ILE A 83 -1.21 -0.30 0.76
C ILE A 83 -2.52 -0.96 0.38
N LEU A 84 -3.56 -0.74 1.17
CA LEU A 84 -4.92 -1.23 0.92
C LEU A 84 -5.76 -0.16 0.23
N SER A 85 -6.96 -0.53 -0.22
CA SER A 85 -7.91 0.38 -0.84
C SER A 85 -9.35 -0.12 -0.73
N HIS A 86 -10.31 0.80 -0.71
CA HIS A 86 -11.72 0.44 -0.79
C HIS A 86 -12.47 1.39 -1.72
N THR A 87 -13.46 0.84 -2.42
CA THR A 87 -14.37 1.59 -3.31
C THR A 87 -15.69 1.95 -2.62
N ALA A 88 -16.00 1.34 -1.47
CA ALA A 88 -17.14 1.76 -0.65
C ALA A 88 -16.69 2.76 0.41
N GLU A 89 -17.58 3.67 0.80
CA GLU A 89 -17.29 4.73 1.77
C GLU A 89 -16.89 4.16 3.15
N PRO A 90 -15.84 4.70 3.81
CA PRO A 90 -14.98 5.79 3.33
C PRO A 90 -14.02 5.31 2.21
N THR A 91 -13.97 6.04 1.08
CA THR A 91 -13.16 5.64 -0.08
C THR A 91 -11.72 6.17 -0.02
N GLY A 92 -10.76 5.38 -0.47
CA GLY A 92 -9.36 5.83 -0.61
C GLY A 92 -8.32 4.75 -0.39
N TYR A 93 -7.12 5.20 -0.02
CA TYR A 93 -5.93 4.37 0.19
C TYR A 93 -5.41 4.54 1.62
N TRP A 94 -4.82 3.48 2.18
CA TRP A 94 -4.14 3.54 3.48
C TRP A 94 -3.15 2.40 3.61
N TRP A 95 -2.25 2.51 4.58
CA TRP A 95 -1.32 1.44 4.91
C TRP A 95 -2.01 0.37 5.77
N SER A 96 -1.84 -0.91 5.44
CA SER A 96 -2.37 -2.00 6.25
C SER A 96 -1.89 -1.90 7.70
N GLU A 97 -2.84 -2.08 8.62
CA GLU A 97 -2.66 -1.85 10.05
C GLU A 97 -2.44 -3.17 10.80
N SER A 98 -2.96 -4.28 10.28
CA SER A 98 -2.80 -5.59 10.89
C SER A 98 -2.91 -6.73 9.88
N SER A 99 -2.46 -7.91 10.29
CA SER A 99 -2.65 -9.18 9.59
C SER A 99 -4.11 -9.43 9.24
N GLU A 100 -5.04 -9.15 10.17
CA GLU A 100 -6.48 -9.35 9.96
C GLU A 100 -7.01 -8.42 8.87
N GLN A 101 -6.53 -7.18 8.83
CA GLN A 101 -6.92 -6.22 7.82
C GLN A 101 -6.40 -6.62 6.43
N MET A 102 -5.16 -7.11 6.36
CA MET A 102 -4.59 -7.66 5.12
C MET A 102 -5.37 -8.91 4.67
N LYS A 103 -5.71 -9.81 5.59
CA LYS A 103 -6.52 -11.01 5.30
C LYS A 103 -7.90 -10.65 4.75
N ALA A 104 -8.63 -9.77 5.45
CA ALA A 104 -9.95 -9.31 5.01
C ALA A 104 -9.90 -8.54 3.68
N PHE A 105 -8.79 -7.85 3.41
CA PHE A 105 -8.55 -7.26 2.10
C PHE A 105 -8.29 -8.32 1.03
N ALA A 106 -7.45 -9.30 1.31
CA ALA A 106 -7.13 -10.39 0.39
C ALA A 106 -8.36 -11.21 0.01
N GLU A 107 -9.21 -11.57 0.97
CA GLU A 107 -10.47 -12.29 0.76
C GLU A 107 -11.41 -11.52 -0.19
N ARG A 108 -11.55 -10.20 0.00
CA ARG A 108 -12.35 -9.34 -0.89
C ARG A 108 -11.72 -9.13 -2.28
N PHE A 109 -10.40 -9.30 -2.38
CA PHE A 109 -9.65 -9.10 -3.62
C PHE A 109 -9.55 -10.35 -4.50
N GLN A 110 -10.07 -11.50 -4.05
CA GLN A 110 -10.00 -12.77 -4.79
C GLN A 110 -10.69 -12.72 -6.17
N GLU A 111 -11.64 -11.80 -6.38
CA GLU A 111 -12.36 -11.62 -7.64
C GLU A 111 -11.66 -10.67 -8.64
N GLN A 112 -10.48 -10.15 -8.30
CA GLN A 112 -9.74 -9.20 -9.15
C GLN A 112 -8.84 -9.91 -10.18
N PRO A 113 -8.43 -9.23 -11.27
CA PRO A 113 -7.55 -9.81 -12.29
C PRO A 113 -6.25 -10.41 -11.73
N LEU A 114 -5.76 -11.51 -12.32
CA LEU A 114 -4.58 -12.30 -11.91
C LEU A 114 -3.34 -11.45 -11.54
N ASP A 115 -3.07 -10.41 -12.32
CA ASP A 115 -1.96 -9.46 -12.10
C ASP A 115 -2.00 -8.78 -10.71
N GLN A 116 -3.21 -8.53 -10.20
CA GLN A 116 -3.43 -7.95 -8.87
C GLN A 116 -3.25 -9.00 -7.79
N LEU A 117 -3.62 -10.26 -8.05
CA LEU A 117 -3.44 -11.38 -7.13
C LEU A 117 -1.97 -11.73 -6.92
N HIS A 118 -1.14 -11.68 -7.98
CA HIS A 118 0.32 -11.84 -7.83
C HIS A 118 0.94 -10.73 -6.98
N THR A 119 0.50 -9.48 -7.21
CA THR A 119 0.97 -8.34 -6.44
C THR A 119 0.58 -8.48 -4.97
N LEU A 120 -0.67 -8.89 -4.70
CA LEU A 120 -1.17 -9.16 -3.36
C LEU A 120 -0.41 -10.30 -2.67
N SER A 121 -0.16 -11.41 -3.36
CA SER A 121 0.60 -12.54 -2.82
C SER A 121 2.00 -12.11 -2.39
N LYS A 122 2.68 -11.28 -3.22
CA LYS A 122 4.00 -10.72 -2.86
C LYS A 122 3.94 -9.76 -1.68
N MET A 123 2.94 -8.88 -1.64
CA MET A 123 2.71 -8.01 -0.49
C MET A 123 2.49 -8.82 0.80
N VAL A 124 1.69 -9.89 0.76
CA VAL A 124 1.45 -10.77 1.90
C VAL A 124 2.73 -11.49 2.31
N LYS A 125 3.41 -12.18 1.38
CA LYS A 125 4.66 -12.91 1.70
C LYS A 125 5.73 -12.02 2.30
N HIS A 126 5.82 -10.76 1.86
CA HIS A 126 6.82 -9.83 2.33
C HIS A 126 6.49 -9.21 3.70
N ASN A 127 5.23 -8.81 3.92
CA ASN A 127 4.84 -8.04 5.11
C ASN A 127 4.15 -8.89 6.21
N TYR A 128 3.56 -10.02 5.85
CA TYR A 128 2.76 -10.90 6.72
C TYR A 128 3.02 -12.38 6.39
N PRO A 129 4.26 -12.87 6.55
CA PRO A 129 4.63 -14.23 6.15
C PRO A 129 3.78 -15.32 6.81
N GLU A 130 3.26 -15.08 8.02
CA GLU A 130 2.35 -15.96 8.75
C GLU A 130 1.02 -16.19 8.03
N LEU A 131 0.59 -15.26 7.18
CA LEU A 131 -0.62 -15.37 6.37
C LEU A 131 -0.37 -16.09 5.03
N ALA A 132 0.88 -16.21 4.59
CA ALA A 132 1.22 -16.74 3.27
C ALA A 132 0.82 -18.21 3.08
N GLY A 133 0.83 -19.02 4.16
CA GLY A 133 0.37 -20.41 4.14
C GLY A 133 -1.11 -20.59 4.50
N GLN A 134 -1.80 -19.52 4.92
CA GLN A 134 -3.22 -19.57 5.30
C GLN A 134 -4.13 -19.12 4.15
N LEU A 135 -3.63 -18.19 3.33
CA LEU A 135 -4.30 -17.71 2.15
C LEU A 135 -3.97 -18.64 1.00
N LYS A 136 -4.99 -19.34 0.46
CA LYS A 136 -4.89 -20.17 -0.74
C LYS A 136 -4.64 -19.27 -1.97
N PHE A 137 -3.41 -18.80 -2.13
CA PHE A 137 -2.95 -18.16 -3.36
C PHE A 137 -2.42 -19.18 -4.38
N GLU A 138 -2.33 -20.46 -3.97
CA GLU A 138 -1.61 -21.54 -4.64
C GLU A 138 -2.20 -21.90 -6.02
N ASP A 139 -3.47 -21.57 -6.29
CA ASP A 139 -4.10 -21.87 -7.58
C ASP A 139 -3.94 -20.75 -8.64
N ILE A 140 -3.29 -19.64 -8.30
CA ILE A 140 -3.25 -18.43 -9.15
C ILE A 140 -1.86 -18.18 -9.79
N LEU A 141 -0.83 -18.91 -9.34
CA LEU A 141 0.58 -18.58 -9.63
C LEU A 141 1.38 -19.69 -10.32
N ASP A 142 0.72 -20.76 -10.77
CA ASP A 142 1.30 -21.74 -11.70
C ASP A 142 1.08 -21.34 -13.17
#